data_AF-A0A7H0GW47-F1
#
_entry.id   AF-A0A7H0GW47-F1
#
_cell.length_a   1.000
_cell.length_b   1.000
_cell.length_c   1.000
_cell.angle_alpha   90.00
_cell.angle_beta   90.00
_cell.angle_gamma   90.00
#
_symmetry.space_group_name_H-M   'P 1'
#
loop_
_entity.id
_entity.type
_entity.pdbx_description
1 polymer ?
#
loop_
_entity_poly.entity_id
_entity_poly.type
_entity_poly.pdbx_seq_one_letter_code
_entity_poly.pdbx_strand_id
1 'polypeptide(L)'
;MLKELSPHVATAFPFATTLSLEPLIAYWQARETDPNAGIALLARSIGEQVAAAEWARGPILDHATIECNCDLVETLMLAVIPAASFQTAISGVIPPFQRYSFYHTPRFAEVLLNPQQNIKQPLNVDARTMEVYMARMAYALILDKIYGVQLPITGSITFTVPDYNIGLYRHYSVDFDSTFLDVRVIGERPALTSAQLDTLTHNLHRTDLWQELLPPAALNW
;
A
#
# COMPACT_ATOMS: atom_id res chain seq x y z
N MET A 1 29.35 7.77 36.74
CA MET A 1 29.03 6.60 35.91
C MET A 1 27.60 6.78 35.40
N LEU A 2 27.46 7.57 34.33
CA LEU A 2 26.18 7.81 33.68
C LEU A 2 25.90 6.60 32.78
N LYS A 3 24.76 5.95 33.00
CA LYS A 3 24.27 4.86 32.18
C LYS A 3 23.88 5.50 30.84
N GLU A 4 24.73 5.35 29.83
CA GLU A 4 24.41 5.75 28.48
C GLU A 4 23.13 5.01 28.05
N LEU A 5 22.11 5.80 27.73
CA LEU A 5 20.91 5.32 27.08
C LEU A 5 21.32 4.82 25.71
N SER A 6 21.22 3.50 25.50
CA SER A 6 21.45 2.87 24.20
C SER A 6 20.65 3.60 23.12
N PRO A 7 21.24 3.92 21.96
CA PRO A 7 20.50 4.44 20.83
C PRO A 7 19.69 3.29 20.26
N HIS A 8 18.41 3.18 20.61
CA HIS A 8 17.50 2.42 19.76
C HIS A 8 17.35 3.22 18.45
N VAL A 9 18.18 2.83 17.49
CA VAL A 9 18.03 3.09 16.07
C VAL A 9 16.55 2.87 15.72
N ALA A 10 15.87 3.91 15.24
CA ALA A 10 14.53 3.81 14.71
C ALA A 10 14.57 2.77 13.57
N THR A 11 13.97 1.60 13.82
CA THR A 11 14.00 0.46 12.91
C THR A 11 13.06 0.72 11.73
N ALA A 12 13.53 0.35 10.53
CA ALA A 12 12.74 0.29 9.31
C ALA A 12 11.37 -0.36 9.53
N PHE A 13 10.39 -0.03 8.68
CA PHE A 13 9.07 -0.64 8.68
C PHE A 13 9.17 -2.16 8.92
N PRO A 14 8.51 -2.71 9.95
CA PRO A 14 9.01 -3.94 10.58
C PRO A 14 8.47 -5.22 9.94
N PHE A 15 7.62 -5.11 8.92
CA PHE A 15 7.07 -6.25 8.17
C PHE A 15 7.73 -6.35 6.81
N ALA A 16 7.97 -7.57 6.31
CA ALA A 16 8.40 -7.71 4.92
C ALA A 16 7.25 -7.32 3.99
N THR A 17 7.59 -6.61 2.92
CA THR A 17 6.62 -6.22 1.89
C THR A 17 7.19 -6.52 0.52
N THR A 18 6.29 -6.84 -0.40
CA THR A 18 6.66 -7.09 -1.79
C THR A 18 5.57 -6.56 -2.71
N LEU A 19 5.97 -6.14 -3.92
CA LEU A 19 5.03 -5.85 -4.98
C LEU A 19 4.49 -7.17 -5.54
N SER A 20 3.18 -7.26 -5.74
CA SER A 20 2.56 -8.38 -6.43
C SER A 20 1.30 -7.92 -7.15
N LEU A 21 1.06 -8.47 -8.34
CA LEU A 21 -0.16 -8.21 -9.12
C LEU A 21 -1.28 -9.22 -8.82
N GLU A 22 -1.02 -10.22 -7.96
CA GLU A 22 -1.99 -11.30 -7.65
C GLU A 22 -3.37 -10.77 -7.21
N PRO A 23 -3.50 -9.74 -6.34
CA PRO A 23 -4.82 -9.23 -5.96
C PRO A 23 -5.60 -8.62 -7.14
N LEU A 24 -4.91 -7.93 -8.06
CA LEU A 24 -5.52 -7.38 -9.29
C LEU A 24 -5.89 -8.49 -10.27
N ILE A 25 -5.01 -9.47 -10.44
CA ILE A 25 -5.27 -10.65 -11.28
C ILE A 25 -6.50 -11.39 -10.77
N ALA A 26 -6.59 -11.65 -9.47
CA ALA A 26 -7.74 -12.32 -8.85
C ALA A 26 -9.04 -11.53 -9.05
N TYR A 27 -8.99 -10.20 -8.97
CA TYR A 27 -10.14 -9.33 -9.25
C TYR A 27 -10.66 -9.50 -10.67
N TRP A 28 -9.77 -9.55 -11.66
CA TRP A 28 -10.15 -9.72 -13.07
C TRP A 28 -10.61 -11.16 -13.35
N GLN A 29 -9.94 -12.17 -12.80
CA GLN A 29 -10.34 -13.58 -12.93
C GLN A 29 -11.77 -13.82 -12.42
N ALA A 30 -12.13 -13.23 -11.28
CA ALA A 30 -13.49 -13.33 -10.74
C ALA A 30 -14.58 -12.71 -11.64
N ARG A 31 -14.17 -11.94 -12.67
CA ARG A 31 -15.05 -11.21 -13.60
C ARG A 31 -15.12 -11.83 -14.98
N GLU A 32 -14.45 -12.94 -15.24
CA GLU A 32 -14.52 -13.62 -16.54
C GLU A 32 -15.95 -14.04 -16.93
N THR A 33 -16.84 -14.19 -15.95
CA THR A 33 -18.27 -14.48 -16.12
C THR A 33 -19.18 -13.37 -15.60
N ASP A 34 -18.70 -12.12 -15.58
CA ASP A 34 -19.48 -10.97 -15.11
C ASP A 34 -20.77 -10.78 -15.96
N PRO A 35 -21.92 -10.44 -15.34
CA PRO A 35 -23.16 -10.15 -16.08
C PRO A 35 -23.00 -9.03 -17.12
N ASN A 36 -22.07 -8.09 -16.90
CA ASN A 36 -21.70 -7.11 -17.90
C ASN A 36 -20.75 -7.75 -18.93
N ALA A 37 -21.26 -7.96 -20.14
CA ALA A 37 -20.52 -8.60 -21.23
C ALA A 37 -19.18 -7.90 -21.58
N GLY A 38 -19.10 -6.57 -21.43
CA GLY A 38 -17.88 -5.82 -21.69
C GLY A 38 -16.81 -6.07 -20.63
N ILE A 39 -17.21 -6.09 -19.35
CA ILE A 39 -16.32 -6.44 -18.23
C ILE A 39 -15.83 -7.88 -18.39
N ALA A 40 -16.73 -8.82 -18.70
CA ALA A 40 -16.38 -10.22 -18.87
C ALA A 40 -15.42 -10.46 -20.04
N LEU A 41 -15.61 -9.74 -21.15
CA LEU A 41 -14.70 -9.79 -22.30
C LEU A 41 -13.30 -9.28 -21.93
N LEU A 42 -13.23 -8.12 -21.27
CA LEU A 42 -11.97 -7.54 -20.82
C LEU A 42 -11.25 -8.46 -19.83
N ALA A 43 -11.97 -8.99 -18.84
CA ALA A 43 -11.45 -9.93 -17.85
C ALA A 43 -10.80 -11.18 -18.49
N ARG A 44 -11.47 -11.81 -19.46
CA ARG A 44 -10.91 -12.97 -20.17
C ARG A 44 -9.67 -12.60 -20.98
N SER A 45 -9.67 -11.46 -21.66
CA SER A 45 -8.50 -10.98 -22.39
C SER A 45 -7.31 -10.70 -21.47
N ILE A 46 -7.56 -10.13 -20.28
CA ILE A 46 -6.52 -9.97 -19.25
C ILE A 46 -6.01 -11.34 -18.78
N GLY A 47 -6.90 -12.30 -18.55
CA GLY A 47 -6.54 -13.67 -18.17
C GLY A 47 -5.59 -14.33 -19.16
N GLU A 48 -5.86 -14.18 -20.47
CA GLU A 48 -4.99 -14.68 -21.55
C GLU A 48 -3.61 -14.01 -21.53
N GLN A 49 -3.55 -12.68 -21.36
CA GLN A 49 -2.27 -11.95 -21.28
C GLN A 49 -1.46 -12.35 -20.05
N VAL A 50 -2.11 -12.49 -18.89
CA VAL A 50 -1.47 -12.95 -17.65
C VAL A 50 -0.94 -14.38 -17.80
N ALA A 51 -1.69 -15.26 -18.46
CA ALA A 51 -1.25 -16.64 -18.71
C ALA A 51 0.00 -16.71 -19.60
N ALA A 52 0.19 -15.75 -20.50
CA ALA A 52 1.38 -15.62 -21.34
C ALA A 52 2.55 -14.89 -20.65
N ALA A 53 2.33 -14.29 -19.48
CA ALA A 53 3.27 -13.44 -18.77
C ALA A 53 3.68 -14.05 -17.42
N GLU A 54 4.63 -14.98 -17.43
CA GLU A 54 5.12 -15.65 -16.20
C GLU A 54 5.60 -14.66 -15.13
N TRP A 55 6.18 -13.52 -15.54
CA TRP A 55 6.66 -12.46 -14.65
C TRP A 55 5.54 -11.81 -13.81
N ALA A 56 4.29 -11.88 -14.25
CA ALA A 56 3.16 -11.21 -13.60
C ALA A 56 2.68 -11.94 -12.33
N ARG A 57 3.19 -13.15 -12.07
CA ARG A 57 2.81 -13.99 -10.92
C ARG A 57 3.81 -13.88 -9.78
N GLY A 58 3.32 -14.02 -8.55
CA GLY A 58 4.15 -14.01 -7.35
C GLY A 58 4.77 -12.64 -7.01
N PRO A 59 5.85 -12.64 -6.22
CA PRO A 59 6.59 -11.43 -5.84
C PRO A 59 7.36 -10.81 -7.02
N ILE A 60 7.28 -9.50 -7.18
CA ILE A 60 8.03 -8.71 -8.17
C ILE A 60 9.09 -7.90 -7.42
N LEU A 61 10.36 -8.25 -7.63
CA LEU A 61 11.49 -7.69 -6.88
C LEU A 61 12.22 -6.55 -7.62
N ASP A 62 12.11 -6.50 -8.94
CA ASP A 62 12.75 -5.49 -9.78
C ASP A 62 11.69 -4.64 -10.48
N HIS A 63 11.72 -3.32 -10.21
CA HIS A 63 10.80 -2.36 -10.79
C HIS A 63 10.92 -2.29 -12.33
N ALA A 64 12.10 -2.58 -12.89
CA ALA A 64 12.29 -2.63 -14.34
C ALA A 64 11.36 -3.66 -15.01
N THR A 65 10.97 -4.72 -14.29
CA THR A 65 9.99 -5.71 -14.78
C THR A 65 8.66 -5.07 -15.12
N ILE A 66 8.19 -4.15 -14.28
CA ILE A 66 6.94 -3.42 -14.50
C ILE A 66 7.10 -2.42 -15.65
N GLU A 67 8.20 -1.65 -15.63
CA GLU A 67 8.48 -0.62 -16.64
C GLU A 67 8.58 -1.21 -18.06
N CYS A 68 9.18 -2.40 -18.21
CA CYS A 68 9.31 -3.09 -19.49
C CYS A 68 8.01 -3.75 -19.99
N ASN A 69 6.97 -3.87 -19.14
CA ASN A 69 5.72 -4.56 -19.47
C ASN A 69 4.49 -3.67 -19.25
N CYS A 70 4.61 -2.39 -19.60
CA CYS A 70 3.63 -1.36 -19.28
C CYS A 70 2.21 -1.66 -19.80
N ASP A 71 2.04 -2.31 -20.96
CA ASP A 71 0.71 -2.56 -21.55
C ASP A 71 -0.16 -3.46 -20.66
N LEU A 72 0.38 -4.56 -20.14
CA LEU A 72 -0.37 -5.45 -19.25
C LEU A 72 -0.63 -4.77 -17.90
N VAL A 73 0.35 -4.04 -17.38
CA VAL A 73 0.21 -3.30 -16.11
C VAL A 73 -0.89 -2.24 -16.24
N GLU A 74 -0.88 -1.45 -17.30
CA GLU A 74 -1.89 -0.43 -17.58
C GLU A 74 -3.28 -1.04 -17.73
N THR A 75 -3.39 -2.16 -18.44
CA THR A 75 -4.67 -2.87 -18.60
C THR A 75 -5.21 -3.37 -17.26
N LEU A 76 -4.37 -3.96 -16.40
CA LEU A 76 -4.75 -4.38 -15.05
C LEU A 76 -5.23 -3.19 -14.20
N MET A 77 -4.58 -2.03 -14.35
CA MET A 77 -4.86 -0.82 -13.58
C MET A 77 -6.15 -0.10 -13.95
N LEU A 78 -6.84 -0.50 -15.02
CA LEU A 78 -8.19 -0.02 -15.32
C LEU A 78 -9.19 -0.32 -14.17
N ALA A 79 -8.89 -1.29 -13.30
CA ALA A 79 -9.64 -1.58 -12.09
C ALA A 79 -9.41 -0.55 -10.96
N VAL A 80 -8.30 0.19 -11.01
CA VAL A 80 -7.86 1.14 -9.97
C VAL A 80 -8.06 2.59 -10.41
N ILE A 81 -7.62 2.92 -11.62
CA ILE A 81 -7.68 4.28 -12.18
C ILE A 81 -8.46 4.22 -13.50
N PRO A 82 -9.72 4.68 -13.51
CA PRO A 82 -10.52 4.69 -14.73
C PRO A 82 -9.88 5.55 -15.82
N ALA A 83 -9.90 5.06 -17.06
CA ALA A 83 -9.36 5.80 -18.21
C ALA A 83 -9.94 7.22 -18.35
N ALA A 84 -11.23 7.39 -18.02
CA ALA A 84 -11.92 8.68 -18.09
C ALA A 84 -11.35 9.75 -17.15
N SER A 85 -10.74 9.36 -16.03
CA SER A 85 -10.15 10.28 -15.05
C SER A 85 -8.63 10.33 -15.08
N PHE A 86 -7.96 9.52 -15.90
CA PHE A 86 -6.51 9.36 -15.88
C PHE A 86 -5.73 10.68 -16.02
N GLN A 87 -6.22 11.61 -16.85
CA GLN A 87 -5.55 12.90 -17.08
C GLN A 87 -5.80 13.94 -15.97
N THR A 88 -6.85 13.76 -15.17
CA THR A 88 -7.33 14.79 -14.23
C THR A 88 -7.23 14.37 -12.77
N ALA A 89 -7.33 13.08 -12.46
CA ALA A 89 -7.18 12.53 -11.13
C ALA A 89 -5.75 12.73 -10.61
N ILE A 90 -5.62 12.87 -9.29
CA ILE A 90 -4.32 12.90 -8.59
C ILE A 90 -4.19 11.54 -7.88
N SER A 91 -3.90 10.51 -8.66
CA SER A 91 -3.85 9.12 -8.18
C SER A 91 -2.55 8.45 -8.61
N GLY A 92 -2.01 7.64 -7.70
CA GLY A 92 -0.82 6.83 -7.91
C GLY A 92 -0.90 5.53 -7.14
N VAL A 93 -0.19 4.53 -7.62
CA VAL A 93 -0.12 3.18 -7.08
C VAL A 93 1.32 2.92 -6.66
N ILE A 94 1.48 2.40 -5.46
CA ILE A 94 2.77 2.11 -4.81
C ILE A 94 2.78 0.67 -4.33
N PRO A 95 3.94 0.00 -4.27
CA PRO A 95 4.04 -1.26 -3.53
C PRO A 95 3.73 -1.01 -2.04
N PRO A 96 3.21 -2.02 -1.31
CA PRO A 96 2.84 -1.86 0.09
C PRO A 96 3.99 -1.30 0.94
N PHE A 97 3.74 -0.16 1.61
CA PHE A 97 4.67 0.53 2.51
C PHE A 97 6.01 0.95 1.88
N GLN A 98 6.06 1.11 0.56
CA GLN A 98 7.19 1.66 -0.16
C GLN A 98 6.91 3.09 -0.64
N ARG A 99 7.94 3.83 -1.05
CA ARG A 99 7.80 5.22 -1.54
C ARG A 99 7.78 5.35 -3.06
N TYR A 100 8.17 4.33 -3.80
CA TYR A 100 8.21 4.36 -5.25
C TYR A 100 6.81 4.14 -5.83
N SER A 101 6.41 4.95 -6.81
CA SER A 101 5.14 4.78 -7.53
C SER A 101 5.38 4.18 -8.91
N PHE A 102 4.94 2.94 -9.08
CA PHE A 102 5.14 2.17 -10.31
C PHE A 102 4.06 2.42 -11.37
N TYR A 103 2.92 2.98 -10.99
CA TYR A 103 1.85 3.40 -11.91
C TYR A 103 1.15 4.64 -11.36
N HIS A 104 0.96 5.67 -12.18
CA HIS A 104 0.40 6.93 -11.71
C HIS A 104 -0.17 7.79 -12.84
N THR A 105 -1.07 8.68 -12.44
CA THR A 105 -1.58 9.76 -13.31
C THR A 105 -0.55 10.88 -13.48
N PRO A 106 -0.60 11.65 -14.58
CA PRO A 106 0.32 12.78 -14.80
C PRO A 106 0.27 13.83 -13.68
N ARG A 107 -0.93 14.13 -13.17
CA ARG A 107 -1.13 15.10 -12.08
C ARG A 107 -0.54 14.61 -10.76
N PHE A 108 -0.60 13.31 -10.49
CA PHE A 108 0.07 12.73 -9.32
C PHE A 108 1.59 12.85 -9.43
N ALA A 109 2.16 12.59 -10.60
CA ALA A 109 3.60 12.78 -10.81
C ALA A 109 4.04 14.24 -10.57
N GLU A 110 3.31 15.20 -11.15
CA GLU A 110 3.56 16.63 -10.98
C GLU A 110 3.59 17.04 -9.50
N VAL A 111 2.55 16.64 -8.76
CA VAL A 111 2.33 17.08 -7.39
C VAL A 111 3.20 16.29 -6.40
N LEU A 112 3.16 14.96 -6.45
CA LEU A 112 3.64 14.09 -5.37
C LEU A 112 4.95 13.38 -5.66
N LEU A 113 5.47 13.34 -6.89
CA LEU A 113 6.68 12.56 -7.21
C LEU A 113 7.92 13.43 -7.46
N ASN A 114 9.07 12.98 -6.95
CA ASN A 114 10.37 13.50 -7.35
C ASN A 114 10.82 12.89 -8.70
N PRO A 115 11.95 13.35 -9.30
CA PRO A 115 12.43 12.81 -10.58
C PRO A 115 12.75 11.31 -10.57
N GLN A 116 12.90 10.69 -9.40
CA GLN A 116 13.12 9.25 -9.21
C GLN A 116 11.80 8.49 -8.93
N GLN A 117 10.64 9.08 -9.26
CA GLN A 117 9.30 8.51 -9.04
C GLN A 117 9.00 8.10 -7.59
N ASN A 118 9.71 8.69 -6.62
CA ASN A 118 9.43 8.50 -5.21
C ASN A 118 8.50 9.61 -4.70
N ILE A 119 7.61 9.25 -3.78
CA ILE A 119 6.75 10.19 -3.06
C ILE A 119 7.64 11.22 -2.33
N LYS A 120 7.44 12.51 -2.65
CA LYS A 120 8.10 13.63 -1.99
C LYS A 120 7.80 13.63 -0.50
N GLN A 121 8.77 13.98 0.32
CA GLN A 121 8.52 14.23 1.74
C GLN A 121 7.65 15.49 1.87
N PRO A 122 6.45 15.40 2.48
CA PRO A 122 5.63 16.59 2.72
C PRO A 122 6.30 17.53 3.73
N LEU A 123 6.08 18.84 3.59
CA LEU A 123 6.73 19.86 4.42
C LEU A 123 6.23 19.88 5.88
N ASN A 124 5.06 19.31 6.13
CA ASN A 124 4.35 19.38 7.40
C ASN A 124 4.29 18.05 8.17
N VAL A 125 4.94 16.99 7.67
CA VAL A 125 5.00 15.68 8.35
C VAL A 125 6.45 15.22 8.39
N ASP A 126 6.98 14.99 9.60
CA ASP A 126 8.33 14.47 9.76
C ASP A 126 8.38 12.94 9.51
N ALA A 127 9.60 12.40 9.36
CA ALA A 127 9.80 10.99 9.06
C ALA A 127 9.22 10.08 10.16
N ARG A 128 9.43 10.42 11.43
CA ARG A 128 8.96 9.64 12.58
C ARG A 128 7.43 9.55 12.64
N THR A 129 6.74 10.66 12.36
CA THR A 129 5.28 10.71 12.31
C THR A 129 4.75 9.84 11.18
N MET A 130 5.41 9.88 10.02
CA MET A 130 5.07 9.01 8.89
C MET A 130 5.28 7.53 9.23
N GLU A 131 6.37 7.17 9.90
CA GLU A 131 6.65 5.80 10.36
C GLU A 131 5.57 5.29 11.32
N VAL A 132 5.17 6.09 12.30
CA VAL A 132 4.09 5.74 13.24
C VAL A 132 2.77 5.53 12.49
N TYR A 133 2.46 6.39 11.51
CA TYR A 133 1.26 6.24 10.69
C TYR A 133 1.28 4.95 9.87
N MET A 134 2.39 4.67 9.18
CA MET A 134 2.56 3.44 8.39
C MET A 134 2.46 2.18 9.27
N ALA A 135 3.08 2.17 10.45
CA ALA A 135 2.98 1.06 11.38
C ALA A 135 1.53 0.81 11.82
N ARG A 136 0.78 1.87 12.16
CA ARG A 136 -0.64 1.76 12.53
C ARG A 136 -1.50 1.23 11.38
N MET A 137 -1.26 1.71 10.16
CA MET A 137 -1.96 1.23 8.97
C MET A 137 -1.67 -0.27 8.74
N ALA A 138 -0.43 -0.72 8.91
CA ALA A 138 -0.08 -2.14 8.80
C ALA A 138 -0.82 -3.01 9.81
N TYR A 139 -0.83 -2.62 11.08
CA TYR A 139 -1.55 -3.36 12.12
C TYR A 139 -3.06 -3.39 11.89
N ALA A 140 -3.65 -2.29 11.40
CA ALA A 140 -5.06 -2.27 11.04
C ALA A 140 -5.38 -3.23 9.90
N LEU A 141 -4.53 -3.28 8.87
CA LEU A 141 -4.66 -4.24 7.77
C LEU A 141 -4.49 -5.69 8.25
N ILE A 142 -3.57 -5.96 9.17
CA ILE A 142 -3.40 -7.29 9.78
C ILE A 142 -4.67 -7.70 10.53
N LEU A 143 -5.25 -6.82 11.36
CA LEU A 143 -6.49 -7.13 12.07
C LEU A 143 -7.66 -7.40 11.13
N ASP A 144 -7.82 -6.59 10.09
CA ASP A 144 -8.89 -6.78 9.10
C ASP A 144 -8.69 -8.11 8.35
N LYS A 145 -7.56 -8.29 7.67
CA LYS A 145 -7.34 -9.42 6.75
C LYS A 145 -7.12 -10.76 7.46
N ILE A 146 -6.50 -10.77 8.64
CA ILE A 146 -6.20 -12.02 9.36
C ILE A 146 -7.26 -12.34 10.41
N TYR A 147 -7.75 -11.33 11.14
CA TYR A 147 -8.65 -11.53 12.28
C TYR A 147 -10.10 -11.10 12.02
N GLY A 148 -10.40 -10.48 10.87
CA GLY A 148 -11.76 -9.99 10.55
C GLY A 148 -12.18 -8.79 11.40
N VAL A 149 -11.23 -8.11 12.05
CA VAL A 149 -11.51 -6.96 12.92
C VAL A 149 -11.20 -5.69 12.16
N GLN A 150 -12.26 -5.02 11.70
CA GLN A 150 -12.14 -3.75 10.99
C GLN A 150 -11.95 -2.61 11.98
N LEU A 151 -10.83 -1.92 11.86
CA LEU A 151 -10.59 -0.67 12.56
C LEU A 151 -11.06 0.49 11.69
N PRO A 152 -11.63 1.54 12.28
CA PRO A 152 -11.76 2.80 11.59
C PRO A 152 -10.33 3.32 11.34
N ILE A 153 -9.79 3.09 10.15
CA ILE A 153 -8.54 3.74 9.72
C ILE A 153 -8.91 5.21 9.45
N THR A 154 -9.13 5.95 10.52
CA THR A 154 -9.50 7.36 10.46
C THR A 154 -8.23 8.17 10.44
N GLY A 155 -7.92 8.68 9.25
CA GLY A 155 -6.96 9.75 9.10
C GLY A 155 -6.43 9.79 7.70
N SER A 156 -6.96 10.69 6.87
CA SER A 156 -6.20 11.18 5.74
C SER A 156 -5.00 11.95 6.28
N ILE A 157 -3.85 11.84 5.62
CA ILE A 157 -2.70 12.68 5.96
C ILE A 157 -2.73 13.89 5.03
N THR A 158 -2.72 15.09 5.59
CA THR A 158 -2.57 16.30 4.77
C THR A 158 -1.11 16.48 4.39
N PHE A 159 -0.81 16.48 3.09
CA PHE A 159 0.50 16.76 2.54
C PHE A 159 0.59 18.22 2.10
N THR A 160 1.52 18.97 2.66
CA THR A 160 1.88 20.31 2.22
C THR A 160 3.03 20.23 1.21
N VAL A 161 2.78 20.71 -0.01
CA VAL A 161 3.71 20.66 -1.15
C VAL A 161 3.92 22.07 -1.71
N PRO A 162 5.16 22.48 -2.03
CA PRO A 162 5.40 23.76 -2.70
C PRO A 162 4.91 23.73 -4.15
N ASP A 163 4.23 24.80 -4.56
CA ASP A 163 3.88 25.07 -5.95
C ASP A 163 4.67 26.29 -6.45
N TYR A 164 5.76 26.00 -7.15
CA TYR A 164 6.68 27.02 -7.67
C TYR A 164 6.06 27.87 -8.79
N ASN A 165 4.98 27.43 -9.44
CA ASN A 165 4.34 28.19 -10.52
C ASN A 165 3.59 29.40 -9.97
N ILE A 166 2.99 29.28 -8.78
CA ILE A 166 2.25 30.36 -8.12
C ILE A 166 2.98 30.96 -6.91
N GLY A 167 4.10 30.36 -6.49
CA GLY A 167 4.88 30.79 -5.34
C GLY A 167 4.20 30.54 -3.99
N LEU A 168 3.27 29.58 -3.91
CA LEU A 168 2.50 29.25 -2.70
C LEU A 168 2.61 27.77 -2.35
N TYR A 169 2.10 27.40 -1.17
CA TYR A 169 1.93 26.01 -0.78
C TYR A 169 0.54 25.51 -1.14
N ARG A 170 0.47 24.25 -1.58
CA ARG A 170 -0.79 23.51 -1.74
C ARG A 170 -0.88 22.45 -0.64
N HIS A 171 -2.12 22.20 -0.19
CA HIS A 171 -2.43 21.21 0.83
C HIS A 171 -3.33 20.14 0.24
N TYR A 172 -2.90 18.89 0.30
CA TYR A 172 -3.61 17.74 -0.27
C TYR A 172 -3.95 16.76 0.84
N SER A 173 -5.23 16.38 0.94
CA SER A 173 -5.63 15.22 1.74
C SER A 173 -5.22 13.95 0.99
N VAL A 174 -4.45 13.07 1.62
CA VAL A 174 -4.04 11.78 1.04
C VAL A 174 -4.88 10.67 1.64
N ASP A 175 -5.58 9.95 0.78
CA ASP A 175 -6.37 8.77 1.12
C ASP A 175 -5.65 7.52 0.60
N PHE A 176 -5.57 6.49 1.45
CA PHE A 176 -4.97 5.20 1.09
C PHE A 176 -6.05 4.17 0.81
N ASP A 177 -6.08 3.67 -0.42
CA ASP A 177 -6.92 2.54 -0.81
C ASP A 177 -6.11 1.24 -0.68
N SER A 178 -6.64 0.30 0.10
CA SER A 178 -6.03 -1.01 0.36
C SER A 178 -6.83 -2.17 -0.25
N THR A 179 -7.74 -1.89 -1.19
CA THR A 179 -8.59 -2.87 -1.87
C THR A 179 -7.77 -4.00 -2.50
N PHE A 180 -6.63 -3.65 -3.12
CA PHE A 180 -5.72 -4.58 -3.79
C PHE A 180 -4.48 -4.94 -2.94
N LEU A 181 -4.56 -4.77 -1.62
CA LEU A 181 -3.52 -5.21 -0.69
C LEU A 181 -3.96 -6.52 -0.02
N ASP A 182 -3.04 -7.48 0.01
CA ASP A 182 -3.18 -8.75 0.72
C ASP A 182 -2.18 -8.83 1.89
N VAL A 183 -2.56 -9.55 2.94
CA VAL A 183 -1.71 -9.80 4.12
C VAL A 183 -1.66 -11.30 4.34
N ARG A 184 -0.44 -11.85 4.40
CA ARG A 184 -0.23 -13.29 4.57
C ARG A 184 0.60 -13.56 5.80
N VAL A 185 0.13 -14.44 6.66
CA VAL A 185 0.92 -14.96 7.78
C VAL A 185 1.97 -15.91 7.22
N ILE A 186 3.24 -15.70 7.58
CA ILE A 186 4.29 -16.69 7.33
C ILE A 186 4.65 -17.39 8.64
N GLY A 187 4.50 -18.72 8.62
CA GLY A 187 4.59 -19.55 9.82
C GLY A 187 3.24 -19.69 10.52
N GLU A 188 3.27 -19.77 11.85
CA GLU A 188 2.05 -19.93 12.65
C GLU A 188 1.35 -18.60 12.88
N ARG A 189 0.04 -18.60 12.67
CA ARG A 189 -0.80 -17.44 12.97
C ARG A 189 -0.85 -17.21 14.49
N PRO A 190 -0.50 -16.01 15.00
CA PRO A 190 -0.57 -15.72 16.42
C PRO A 190 -2.01 -15.86 16.91
N ALA A 191 -2.21 -16.70 17.92
CA ALA A 191 -3.52 -16.86 18.53
C ALA A 191 -3.81 -15.66 19.44
N LEU A 192 -4.74 -14.81 19.02
CA LEU A 192 -5.25 -13.70 19.82
C LEU A 192 -6.64 -14.05 20.35
N THR A 193 -6.82 -13.88 21.65
CA THR A 193 -8.14 -13.95 22.29
C THR A 193 -8.96 -12.70 21.98
N SER A 194 -10.29 -12.78 22.13
CA SER A 194 -11.17 -11.61 21.97
C SER A 194 -10.76 -10.45 22.89
N ALA A 195 -10.34 -10.74 24.13
CA ALA A 195 -9.89 -9.71 25.06
C ALA A 195 -8.58 -9.01 24.60
N GLN A 196 -7.67 -9.75 23.97
CA GLN A 196 -6.46 -9.16 23.37
C GLN A 196 -6.80 -8.31 22.14
N LEU A 197 -7.70 -8.79 21.28
CA LEU A 197 -8.20 -8.00 20.14
C LEU A 197 -8.85 -6.70 20.61
N ASP A 198 -9.73 -6.76 21.62
CA ASP A 198 -10.36 -5.59 22.22
C ASP A 198 -9.32 -4.65 22.84
N THR A 199 -8.29 -5.19 23.49
CA THR A 199 -7.20 -4.38 24.03
C THR A 199 -6.46 -3.64 22.92
N LEU A 200 -6.14 -4.32 21.82
CA LEU A 200 -5.46 -3.71 20.67
C LEU A 200 -6.32 -2.61 20.02
N THR A 201 -7.62 -2.86 19.80
CA THR A 201 -8.53 -1.90 19.16
C THR A 201 -8.70 -0.61 19.96
N HIS A 202 -8.69 -0.67 21.29
CA HIS A 202 -8.77 0.50 22.16
C HIS A 202 -7.43 1.21 22.38
N ASN A 203 -6.32 0.60 21.96
CA ASN A 203 -4.96 1.10 22.19
C ASN A 203 -4.16 1.25 20.88
N LEU A 204 -4.80 1.78 19.81
CA LEU A 204 -4.16 1.99 18.49
C LEU A 204 -2.85 2.81 18.53
N HIS A 205 -2.70 3.65 19.56
CA HIS A 205 -1.54 4.53 19.72
C HIS A 205 -0.35 3.84 20.41
N ARG A 206 -0.55 2.69 21.05
CA ARG A 206 0.44 1.95 21.86
C ARG A 206 1.20 0.94 21.02
N THR A 207 2.09 1.41 20.14
CA THR A 207 2.88 0.55 19.24
C THR A 207 3.62 -0.59 19.96
N ASP A 208 4.01 -0.37 21.23
CA ASP A 208 4.61 -1.38 22.11
C ASP A 208 3.69 -2.58 22.36
N LEU A 209 2.40 -2.35 22.66
CA LEU A 209 1.42 -3.42 22.86
C LEU A 209 1.18 -4.22 21.57
N TRP A 210 1.17 -3.52 20.44
CA TRP A 210 1.04 -4.15 19.13
C TRP A 210 2.23 -5.06 18.81
N GLN A 211 3.45 -4.59 19.09
CA GLN A 211 4.66 -5.39 18.88
C GLN A 211 4.77 -6.58 19.84
N GLU A 212 4.21 -6.49 21.05
CA GLU A 212 4.20 -7.61 22.00
C GLU A 212 3.23 -8.72 21.57
N LEU A 213 2.02 -8.35 21.15
CA LEU A 213 0.96 -9.31 20.79
C LEU A 213 1.04 -9.78 19.33
N LEU A 214 1.56 -8.95 18.45
CA LEU A 214 1.76 -9.22 17.02
C LEU A 214 3.19 -8.84 16.62
N PRO A 215 4.21 -9.54 17.17
CA PRO A 215 5.61 -9.25 16.90
C PRO A 215 5.91 -9.38 15.41
N PRO A 216 6.50 -8.34 14.79
CA PRO A 216 6.85 -8.38 13.36
C PRO A 216 7.85 -9.48 13.02
N ALA A 217 8.72 -9.86 13.95
CA ALA A 217 9.80 -10.84 13.77
C ALA A 217 9.44 -12.29 14.17
N ALA A 218 8.31 -12.56 14.84
CA ALA A 218 7.90 -13.95 15.14
C ALA A 218 7.13 -14.60 13.98
N LEU A 219 6.91 -13.83 12.93
CA LEU A 219 6.35 -14.23 11.66
C LEU A 219 7.50 -14.09 10.67
N ASN A 220 7.98 -15.19 10.10
CA ASN A 220 9.09 -15.16 9.14
C ASN A 220 8.58 -14.62 7.79
N TRP A 221 8.21 -13.33 7.69
CA TRP A 221 7.71 -12.71 6.45
C TRP A 221 8.69 -12.81 5.28
#